data_AF-A0A937WKE6-F1
#
_entry.id   AF-A0A937WKE6-F1
#
_cell.length_a   1.000
_cell.length_b   1.000
_cell.length_c   1.000
_cell.angle_alpha   90.00
_cell.angle_beta   90.00
_cell.angle_gamma   90.00
#
_symmetry.space_group_name_H-M   'P 1'
#
loop_
_entity.id
_entity.type
_entity.pdbx_description
1 polymer ?
#
loop_
_entity_poly.entity_id
_entity_poly.type
_entity_poly.pdbx_seq_one_letter_code
_entity_poly.pdbx_strand_id
1 'polypeptide(L)'
;MPYLVKAMNQLTNIKTRLESPIKLTDASLFKAPLLFMEPIAGATQNIGQAASDKALWQARTMSGVDKYTDAEAENLRKYIVERGGFMYMLTHGNTPIAMRSAQKVLREILPEYPLRIVSNDHEIYRSFFSLGGPLRFPLREDTCAAYSLHLGPYSELKGVFVGDRLAILVDTESMMHILDAAAQHPFTGGYANYNKLMDELAPHAARQMINIIVYAMTHGSISDYSHYVPTKTADSSEALPTAPNSTMSKTAPVGR
;
A
#
# COMPACT_ATOMS: atom_id res chain seq x y z
N MET A 1 -0.75 -2.65 11.96
CA MET A 1 -0.63 -3.89 11.17
C MET A 1 -0.01 -5.09 11.95
N PRO A 2 -0.67 -5.66 12.97
CA PRO A 2 -0.12 -6.79 13.73
C PRO A 2 0.09 -8.09 12.91
N TYR A 3 -0.84 -8.41 12.00
CA TYR A 3 -0.75 -9.62 11.16
C TYR A 3 0.50 -9.61 10.27
N LEU A 4 0.78 -8.47 9.62
CA LEU A 4 1.98 -8.30 8.79
C LEU A 4 3.27 -8.49 9.59
N VAL A 5 3.35 -7.95 10.82
CA VAL A 5 4.52 -8.11 11.69
C VAL A 5 4.72 -9.57 12.06
N LYS A 6 3.64 -10.30 12.37
CA LYS A 6 3.70 -11.75 12.60
C LYS A 6 4.23 -12.48 11.36
N ALA A 7 3.67 -12.20 10.18
CA ALA A 7 4.07 -12.84 8.93
C ALA A 7 5.55 -12.56 8.58
N MET A 8 6.01 -11.31 8.71
CA MET A 8 7.42 -10.93 8.51
C MET A 8 8.36 -11.75 9.39
N ASN A 9 8.06 -11.84 10.69
CA ASN A 9 8.89 -12.55 11.67
C ASN A 9 8.88 -14.08 11.49
N GLN A 10 7.85 -14.65 10.87
CA GLN A 10 7.74 -16.10 10.60
C GLN A 10 8.36 -16.49 9.25
N LEU A 11 8.13 -15.68 8.22
CA LEU A 11 8.46 -16.03 6.83
C LEU A 11 9.83 -15.51 6.39
N THR A 12 10.42 -14.58 7.16
CA THR A 12 11.68 -13.93 6.82
C THR A 12 12.64 -13.92 8.01
N ASN A 13 13.91 -13.68 7.74
CA ASN A 13 14.92 -13.44 8.80
C ASN A 13 14.95 -11.97 9.26
N ILE A 14 14.06 -11.12 8.73
CA ILE A 14 13.96 -9.71 9.10
C ILE A 14 13.14 -9.61 10.39
N LYS A 15 13.74 -9.05 11.44
CA LYS A 15 13.04 -8.78 12.69
C LYS A 15 12.25 -7.47 12.55
N THR A 16 10.94 -7.57 12.66
CA THR A 16 10.03 -6.43 12.49
C THR A 16 9.29 -6.14 13.78
N ARG A 17 9.15 -4.86 14.11
CA ARG A 17 8.31 -4.33 15.18
C ARG A 17 7.53 -3.11 14.69
N LEU A 18 6.40 -2.82 15.33
CA LEU A 18 5.68 -1.56 15.09
C LEU A 18 6.43 -0.43 15.79
N GLU A 19 6.76 0.61 15.04
CA GLU A 19 7.32 1.86 15.56
C GLU A 19 6.23 2.92 15.72
N SER A 20 6.50 3.93 16.54
CA SER A 20 5.62 5.09 16.70
C SER A 20 5.50 5.89 15.39
N PRO A 21 4.37 6.59 15.16
CA PRO A 21 4.24 7.51 14.03
C PRO A 21 5.37 8.55 14.02
N ILE A 22 5.95 8.78 12.84
CA ILE A 22 7.04 9.74 12.62
C ILE A 22 6.45 11.07 12.14
N LYS A 23 6.85 12.18 12.75
CA LYS A 23 6.54 13.52 12.20
C LYS A 23 7.42 13.78 10.98
N LEU A 24 6.87 14.34 9.92
CA LEU A 24 7.62 14.61 8.68
C LEU A 24 8.73 15.67 8.85
N THR A 25 8.73 16.40 9.96
CA THR A 25 9.79 17.34 10.34
C THR A 25 10.85 16.72 11.27
N ASP A 26 10.67 15.48 11.70
CA ASP A 26 11.60 14.78 12.59
C ASP A 26 12.78 14.19 11.80
N ALA A 27 14.00 14.32 12.33
CA ALA A 27 15.20 13.77 11.71
C ALA A 27 15.18 12.23 11.59
N SER A 28 14.37 11.55 12.41
CA SER A 28 14.14 10.09 12.31
C SER A 28 13.45 9.68 11.00
N LEU A 29 12.79 10.59 10.29
CA LEU A 29 12.26 10.36 8.94
C LEU A 29 13.33 9.75 8.02
N PHE A 30 14.54 10.30 8.06
CA PHE A 30 15.65 9.86 7.21
C PHE A 30 16.34 8.58 7.69
N LYS A 31 15.78 7.89 8.69
CA LYS A 31 16.22 6.57 9.16
C LYS A 31 15.20 5.47 8.83
N ALA A 32 14.00 5.82 8.36
CA ALA A 32 12.97 4.87 8.02
C ALA A 32 13.11 4.45 6.55
N PRO A 33 13.41 3.18 6.22
CA PRO A 33 13.54 2.76 4.82
C PRO A 33 12.20 2.76 4.07
N LEU A 34 11.10 2.65 4.79
CA LEU A 34 9.75 2.59 4.27
C LEU A 34 8.82 3.48 5.11
N LEU A 35 8.06 4.34 4.44
CA LEU A 35 6.94 5.06 5.03
C LEU A 35 5.62 4.46 4.54
N PHE A 36 4.77 4.08 5.49
CA PHE A 36 3.36 3.81 5.22
C PHE A 36 2.59 5.11 5.36
N MET A 37 1.92 5.49 4.29
CA MET A 37 0.96 6.56 4.31
C MET A 37 -0.43 5.95 4.18
N GLU A 38 -1.29 6.27 5.15
CA GLU A 38 -2.77 6.14 5.03
C GLU A 38 -3.49 7.51 5.01
N PRO A 39 -4.57 7.66 4.21
CA PRO A 39 -5.34 8.89 4.19
C PRO A 39 -6.20 8.93 5.46
N ILE A 40 -6.55 10.12 5.92
CA ILE A 40 -7.20 10.24 7.23
C ILE A 40 -8.63 9.68 7.20
N ALA A 41 -8.98 8.95 8.26
CA ALA A 41 -10.33 8.46 8.50
C ALA A 41 -11.35 9.60 8.42
N GLY A 42 -12.30 9.48 7.48
CA GLY A 42 -13.32 10.52 7.20
C GLY A 42 -13.19 11.15 5.81
N ALA A 43 -12.01 11.10 5.18
CA ALA A 43 -11.80 11.52 3.79
C ALA A 43 -12.68 10.75 2.79
N THR A 44 -13.02 9.51 3.14
CA THR A 44 -13.79 8.57 2.30
C THR A 44 -15.22 8.31 2.80
N GLN A 45 -15.55 8.71 4.03
CA GLN A 45 -16.88 8.41 4.61
C GLN A 45 -17.99 9.36 4.14
N ASN A 46 -17.62 10.48 3.53
CA ASN A 46 -18.55 11.39 2.88
C ASN A 46 -18.24 11.43 1.39
N ILE A 47 -18.91 10.59 0.60
CA ILE A 47 -18.84 10.61 -0.88
C ILE A 47 -19.13 12.03 -1.43
N GLY A 48 -19.88 12.86 -0.67
CA GLY A 48 -20.10 14.29 -0.96
C GLY A 48 -18.95 15.25 -0.57
N GLN A 49 -18.05 14.90 0.37
CA GLN A 49 -16.87 15.73 0.73
C GLN A 49 -15.61 15.34 -0.04
N ALA A 50 -15.60 14.19 -0.70
CA ALA A 50 -14.62 13.80 -1.71
C ALA A 50 -14.54 14.79 -2.90
N ALA A 51 -15.52 15.70 -3.01
CA ALA A 51 -15.54 16.83 -3.92
C ALA A 51 -14.77 18.07 -3.41
N SER A 52 -14.30 18.09 -2.15
CA SER A 52 -13.54 19.22 -1.63
C SER A 52 -12.08 19.18 -2.12
N ASP A 53 -11.55 20.33 -2.55
CA ASP A 53 -10.17 20.51 -3.01
C ASP A 53 -9.12 20.37 -1.89
N LYS A 54 -9.44 19.70 -0.78
CA LYS A 54 -8.60 19.58 0.42
C LYS A 54 -7.61 18.42 0.27
N ALA A 55 -6.38 18.56 0.77
CA ALA A 55 -5.40 17.47 0.71
C ALA A 55 -5.78 16.41 1.75
N LEU A 56 -6.12 15.22 1.27
CA LEU A 56 -6.72 14.13 2.08
C LEU A 56 -5.70 13.31 2.88
N TRP A 57 -4.46 13.81 2.96
CA TRP A 57 -3.33 13.24 3.68
C TRP A 57 -2.82 14.31 4.67
N GLN A 58 -3.53 14.55 5.78
CA GLN A 58 -3.19 15.69 6.65
C GLN A 58 -2.01 15.34 7.57
N ALA A 59 -1.00 16.20 7.60
CA ALA A 59 -0.47 16.62 8.88
C ALA A 59 -1.47 17.63 9.45
N ARG A 60 -2.31 17.23 10.42
CA ARG A 60 -3.22 18.20 11.06
C ARG A 60 -2.36 19.17 11.88
N THR A 61 -2.02 20.33 11.33
CA THR A 61 -1.37 21.39 12.11
C THR A 61 -2.35 21.89 13.17
N MET A 62 -1.86 22.38 14.31
CA MET A 62 -2.73 22.98 15.35
C MET A 62 -3.53 24.20 14.85
N SER A 63 -3.20 24.72 13.66
CA SER A 63 -3.87 25.84 13.00
C SER A 63 -4.96 25.44 12.00
N GLY A 64 -5.20 24.13 11.76
CA GLY A 64 -6.33 23.66 10.94
C GLY A 64 -6.17 23.81 9.43
N VAL A 65 -4.94 23.74 8.90
CA VAL A 65 -4.69 23.86 7.46
C VAL A 65 -4.63 22.49 6.77
N ASP A 66 -5.32 22.33 5.63
CA ASP A 66 -5.43 21.10 4.82
C ASP A 66 -4.32 20.97 3.74
N LYS A 67 -3.04 21.11 4.12
CA LYS A 67 -1.87 20.90 3.24
C LYS A 67 -0.63 20.54 4.06
N TYR A 68 0.40 20.01 3.41
CA TYR A 68 1.71 19.95 4.04
C TYR A 68 2.24 21.38 4.23
N THR A 69 2.96 21.60 5.33
CA THR A 69 3.83 22.77 5.41
C THR A 69 4.96 22.64 4.41
N ASP A 70 5.54 23.76 4.00
CA ASP A 70 6.64 23.76 3.03
C ASP A 70 7.81 22.88 3.51
N ALA A 71 8.09 22.89 4.82
CA ALA A 71 9.11 22.04 5.44
C ALA A 71 8.78 20.54 5.38
N GLU A 72 7.50 20.15 5.54
CA GLU A 72 7.08 18.76 5.44
C GLU A 72 7.14 18.27 3.99
N ALA A 73 6.69 19.10 3.04
CA ALA A 73 6.78 18.81 1.61
C ALA A 73 8.24 18.68 1.14
N GLU A 74 9.11 19.60 1.57
CA GLU A 74 10.54 19.57 1.29
C GLU A 74 11.21 18.32 1.89
N ASN A 75 10.89 17.98 3.14
CA ASN A 75 11.44 16.78 3.78
C ASN A 75 10.98 15.48 3.11
N LEU A 76 9.70 15.39 2.71
CA LEU A 76 9.20 14.25 1.93
C LEU A 76 9.91 14.13 0.59
N ARG A 77 10.05 15.24 -0.13
CA ARG A 77 10.80 15.28 -1.38
C ARG A 77 12.23 14.81 -1.19
N LYS A 78 12.93 15.34 -0.20
CA LYS A 78 14.30 14.96 0.16
C LYS A 78 14.39 13.48 0.55
N TYR A 79 13.43 12.99 1.33
CA TYR A 79 13.33 11.59 1.71
C TYR A 79 13.28 10.67 0.48
N ILE A 80 12.43 10.99 -0.49
CA ILE A 80 12.16 10.14 -1.66
C ILE A 80 13.29 10.25 -2.70
N VAL A 81 13.70 11.48 -3.03
CA VAL A 81 14.57 11.78 -4.17
C VAL A 81 16.05 11.70 -3.78
N GLU A 82 16.44 12.34 -2.68
CA GLU A 82 17.86 12.48 -2.30
C GLU A 82 18.32 11.33 -1.40
N ARG A 83 17.47 10.89 -0.47
CA ARG A 83 17.82 9.87 0.52
C ARG A 83 17.53 8.45 0.07
N GLY A 84 16.81 8.26 -1.03
CA GLY A 84 16.47 6.92 -1.52
C GLY A 84 15.44 6.20 -0.66
N GLY A 85 14.60 6.94 0.08
CA GLY A 85 13.47 6.37 0.81
C GLY A 85 12.42 5.77 -0.11
N PHE A 86 11.55 4.93 0.46
CA PHE A 86 10.42 4.33 -0.24
C PHE A 86 9.12 4.67 0.48
N MET A 87 8.09 5.01 -0.28
CA MET A 87 6.80 5.39 0.26
C MET A 87 5.67 4.52 -0.28
N TYR A 88 4.90 3.92 0.61
CA TYR A 88 3.71 3.14 0.29
C TYR A 88 2.46 3.96 0.61
N MET A 89 1.65 4.26 -0.40
CA MET A 89 0.42 5.04 -0.27
C MET A 89 -0.80 4.15 -0.54
N LEU A 90 -1.72 4.06 0.41
CA LEU A 90 -2.98 3.33 0.25
C LEU A 90 -4.13 4.26 -0.16
N THR A 91 -4.94 3.92 -1.17
CA THR A 91 -6.07 4.78 -1.58
C THR A 91 -7.43 4.32 -1.05
N HIS A 92 -7.52 3.16 -0.40
CA HIS A 92 -8.78 2.54 0.05
C HIS A 92 -9.83 2.39 -1.06
N GLY A 93 -9.38 2.22 -2.30
CA GLY A 93 -10.25 2.14 -3.47
C GLY A 93 -9.52 2.37 -4.78
N ASN A 94 -10.13 1.95 -5.87
CA ASN A 94 -9.62 2.03 -7.23
C ASN A 94 -10.43 2.97 -8.13
N THR A 95 -11.23 3.86 -7.55
CA THR A 95 -11.98 4.90 -8.29
C THR A 95 -11.17 6.18 -8.44
N PRO A 96 -11.51 7.06 -9.41
CA PRO A 96 -10.91 8.38 -9.50
C PRO A 96 -11.06 9.22 -8.22
N ILE A 97 -12.16 9.00 -7.47
CA ILE A 97 -12.37 9.65 -6.19
C ILE A 97 -11.35 9.17 -5.16
N ALA A 98 -11.15 7.85 -5.02
CA ALA A 98 -10.14 7.29 -4.11
C ALA A 98 -8.70 7.71 -4.47
N MET A 99 -8.38 7.77 -5.76
CA MET A 99 -7.06 8.15 -6.26
C MET A 99 -6.71 9.64 -6.12
N ARG A 100 -7.72 10.52 -6.03
CA ARG A 100 -7.56 11.98 -6.05
C ARG A 100 -6.58 12.46 -4.98
N SER A 101 -6.69 11.89 -3.79
CA SER A 101 -5.84 12.17 -2.63
C SER A 101 -4.36 11.97 -2.95
N ALA A 102 -4.02 10.76 -3.44
CA ALA A 102 -2.65 10.40 -3.77
C ALA A 102 -2.11 11.29 -4.89
N GLN A 103 -2.89 11.50 -5.95
CA GLN A 103 -2.50 12.39 -7.05
C GLN A 103 -2.25 13.82 -6.59
N LYS A 104 -3.05 14.35 -5.66
CA LYS A 104 -2.85 15.69 -5.13
C LYS A 104 -1.53 15.80 -4.36
N VAL A 105 -1.25 14.87 -3.45
CA VAL A 105 0.02 14.86 -2.71
C VAL A 105 1.20 14.76 -3.64
N LEU A 106 1.17 13.83 -4.60
CA LEU A 106 2.27 13.65 -5.53
C LEU A 106 2.55 14.90 -6.37
N ARG A 107 1.50 15.64 -6.78
CA ARG A 107 1.68 16.93 -7.47
C ARG A 107 2.29 18.01 -6.58
N GLU A 108 2.08 17.94 -5.27
CA GLU A 108 2.61 18.91 -4.30
C GLU A 108 4.08 18.64 -3.99
N ILE A 109 4.46 17.38 -3.76
CA ILE A 109 5.82 17.03 -3.32
C ILE A 109 6.79 16.72 -4.48
N LEU A 110 6.27 16.21 -5.60
CA LEU A 110 7.06 15.67 -6.71
C LEU A 110 6.42 15.96 -8.08
N PRO A 111 6.16 17.24 -8.42
CA PRO A 111 5.46 17.61 -9.65
C PRO A 111 6.14 17.14 -10.94
N GLU A 112 7.46 16.95 -10.91
CA GLU A 112 8.25 16.53 -12.07
C GLU A 112 8.29 15.01 -12.28
N TYR A 113 7.81 14.21 -11.31
CA TYR A 113 7.81 12.76 -11.41
C TYR A 113 6.38 12.24 -11.64
N PRO A 114 6.04 11.83 -12.87
CA PRO A 114 4.69 11.39 -13.19
C PRO A 114 4.38 10.04 -12.54
N LEU A 115 3.12 9.89 -12.10
CA LEU A 115 2.56 8.62 -11.68
C LEU A 115 2.35 7.71 -12.89
N ARG A 116 2.91 6.50 -12.87
CA ARG A 116 2.87 5.51 -13.96
C ARG A 116 2.31 4.18 -13.47
N ILE A 117 1.95 3.29 -14.39
CA ILE A 117 1.66 1.88 -14.06
C ILE A 117 2.98 1.20 -13.67
N VAL A 118 2.96 0.41 -12.60
CA VAL A 118 4.07 -0.51 -12.29
C VAL A 118 3.92 -1.73 -13.20
N SER A 119 4.94 -2.00 -14.03
CA SER A 119 4.93 -3.15 -14.93
C SER A 119 4.75 -4.45 -14.15
N ASN A 120 3.96 -5.40 -14.64
CA ASN A 120 3.79 -6.72 -14.03
C ASN A 120 5.12 -7.49 -13.90
N ASP A 121 6.12 -7.14 -14.71
CA ASP A 121 7.46 -7.73 -14.65
C ASP A 121 8.41 -7.01 -13.69
N HIS A 122 7.97 -5.94 -13.04
CA HIS A 122 8.79 -5.17 -12.12
C HIS A 122 9.30 -6.04 -10.96
N GLU A 123 10.54 -5.82 -10.54
CA GLU A 123 11.20 -6.67 -9.55
C GLU A 123 10.54 -6.67 -8.18
N ILE A 124 9.75 -5.63 -7.86
CA ILE A 124 8.91 -5.56 -6.65
C ILE A 124 7.96 -6.75 -6.50
N TYR A 125 7.61 -7.46 -7.57
CA TYR A 125 6.78 -8.67 -7.49
C TYR A 125 7.59 -9.95 -7.25
N ARG A 126 8.91 -9.86 -7.28
CA ARG A 126 9.84 -11.00 -7.12
C ARG A 126 10.99 -10.74 -6.14
N SER A 127 10.93 -9.67 -5.34
CA SER A 127 12.00 -9.31 -4.39
C SER A 127 12.20 -10.31 -3.24
N PHE A 128 11.20 -11.13 -2.90
CA PHE A 128 11.34 -12.20 -1.90
C PHE A 128 10.56 -13.47 -2.29
N PHE A 129 9.26 -13.34 -2.53
CA PHE A 129 8.39 -14.32 -3.16
C PHE A 129 8.31 -14.05 -4.66
N SER A 130 8.35 -15.11 -5.48
CA SER A 130 8.14 -15.00 -6.93
C SER A 130 6.65 -14.92 -7.25
N LEU A 131 6.11 -13.71 -7.41
CA LEU A 131 4.75 -13.46 -7.86
C LEU A 131 4.74 -13.14 -9.36
N GLY A 132 3.66 -13.52 -10.07
CA GLY A 132 3.48 -13.24 -11.50
C GLY A 132 2.99 -11.82 -11.82
N GLY A 133 3.06 -10.90 -10.87
CA GLY A 133 2.50 -9.55 -10.96
C GLY A 133 1.74 -9.14 -9.69
N PRO A 134 0.94 -8.05 -9.74
CA PRO A 134 0.14 -7.62 -8.60
C PRO A 134 -0.96 -8.64 -8.29
N LEU A 135 -1.05 -9.06 -7.03
CA LEU A 135 -2.18 -9.84 -6.53
C LEU A 135 -3.38 -8.92 -6.33
N ARG A 136 -4.56 -9.47 -6.59
CA ARG A 136 -5.82 -8.77 -6.40
C ARG A 136 -6.60 -9.36 -5.25
N PHE A 137 -7.32 -8.45 -4.61
CA PHE A 137 -8.02 -8.70 -3.39
C PHE A 137 -9.48 -8.28 -3.62
N PRO A 138 -10.29 -9.12 -4.32
CA PRO A 138 -11.70 -8.85 -4.56
C PRO A 138 -12.48 -9.10 -3.27
N LEU A 139 -12.69 -8.03 -2.48
CA LEU A 139 -13.01 -8.21 -1.07
C LEU A 139 -14.30 -7.65 -0.55
N ARG A 140 -15.12 -7.07 -1.41
CA ARG A 140 -16.37 -6.50 -0.92
C ARG A 140 -17.48 -7.02 -1.79
N GLU A 141 -18.37 -7.75 -1.15
CA GLU A 141 -19.72 -7.97 -1.66
C GLU A 141 -20.44 -6.63 -1.67
N ASP A 142 -21.56 -6.57 -2.38
CA ASP A 142 -22.44 -5.41 -2.57
C ASP A 142 -22.96 -4.77 -1.26
N THR A 143 -22.73 -5.40 -0.11
CA THR A 143 -23.23 -5.02 1.22
C THR A 143 -22.38 -3.98 1.96
N CYS A 144 -21.16 -3.66 1.50
CA CYS A 144 -20.31 -2.67 2.18
C CYS A 144 -20.51 -1.25 1.61
N ALA A 145 -20.74 -0.24 2.46
CA ALA A 145 -20.86 1.15 2.04
C ALA A 145 -19.65 1.68 1.24
N ALA A 146 -18.46 1.11 1.44
CA ALA A 146 -17.25 1.44 0.71
C ALA A 146 -17.08 0.64 -0.61
N TYR A 147 -17.97 -0.31 -0.93
CA TYR A 147 -17.88 -1.17 -2.12
C TYR A 147 -17.78 -0.36 -3.42
N SER A 148 -18.53 0.73 -3.53
CA SER A 148 -18.52 1.63 -4.69
C SER A 148 -17.14 2.24 -4.99
N LEU A 149 -16.29 2.43 -3.98
CA LEU A 149 -14.92 2.95 -4.15
C LEU A 149 -13.98 1.92 -4.79
N HIS A 150 -14.39 0.65 -4.89
CA HIS A 150 -13.65 -0.46 -5.48
C HIS A 150 -14.16 -0.89 -6.87
N LEU A 151 -15.14 -0.17 -7.43
CA LEU A 151 -15.69 -0.40 -8.78
C LEU A 151 -15.09 0.53 -9.85
N GLY A 152 -13.89 1.02 -9.60
CA GLY A 152 -13.21 1.97 -10.47
C GLY A 152 -12.26 1.34 -11.48
N PRO A 153 -11.71 2.17 -12.39
CA PRO A 153 -10.89 1.71 -13.51
C PRO A 153 -9.43 1.40 -13.13
N TYR A 154 -8.98 1.73 -11.92
CA TYR A 154 -7.58 1.56 -11.53
C TYR A 154 -7.29 0.14 -11.05
N SER A 155 -7.06 -0.77 -12.00
CA SER A 155 -6.86 -2.19 -11.71
C SER A 155 -5.39 -2.60 -11.52
N GLU A 156 -4.47 -1.64 -11.70
CA GLU A 156 -3.03 -1.85 -11.56
C GLU A 156 -2.47 -0.93 -10.48
N LEU A 157 -1.46 -1.45 -9.78
CA LEU A 157 -0.62 -0.63 -8.91
C LEU A 157 0.02 0.50 -9.71
N LYS A 158 0.04 1.68 -9.12
CA LYS A 158 0.69 2.86 -9.71
C LYS A 158 1.96 3.18 -8.94
N GLY A 159 2.90 3.83 -9.59
CA GLY A 159 4.18 4.13 -8.98
C GLY A 159 4.84 5.39 -9.52
N VAL A 160 5.71 5.97 -8.70
CA VAL A 160 6.60 7.06 -9.07
C VAL A 160 8.02 6.53 -9.09
N PHE A 161 8.74 6.78 -10.18
CA PHE A 161 10.09 6.28 -10.41
C PHE A 161 11.09 7.43 -10.35
N VAL A 162 12.16 7.26 -9.57
CA VAL A 162 13.32 8.17 -9.53
C VAL A 162 14.47 7.46 -10.23
N GLY A 163 14.75 7.84 -11.47
CA GLY A 163 15.54 7.01 -12.38
C GLY A 163 14.79 5.69 -12.68
N ASP A 164 15.49 4.56 -12.58
CA ASP A 164 14.92 3.22 -12.77
C ASP A 164 14.29 2.64 -11.49
N ARG A 165 14.51 3.29 -10.34
CA ARG A 165 14.01 2.82 -9.04
C ARG A 165 12.58 3.28 -8.81
N LEU A 166 11.68 2.34 -8.54
CA LEU A 166 10.37 2.64 -7.95
C LEU A 166 10.56 3.22 -6.55
N ALA A 167 10.15 4.48 -6.35
CA ALA A 167 10.35 5.21 -5.09
C ALA A 167 9.04 5.39 -4.30
N ILE A 168 7.90 5.39 -5.00
CA ILE A 168 6.58 5.44 -4.38
C ILE A 168 5.70 4.38 -5.02
N LEU A 169 5.02 3.59 -4.21
CA LEU A 169 3.96 2.67 -4.63
C LEU A 169 2.62 3.19 -4.14
N VAL A 170 1.68 3.37 -5.06
CA VAL A 170 0.29 3.69 -4.76
C VAL A 170 -0.53 2.41 -4.92
N ASP A 171 -0.96 1.88 -3.78
CA ASP A 171 -1.85 0.73 -3.68
C ASP A 171 -3.30 1.13 -3.93
N THR A 172 -3.76 0.79 -5.13
CA THR A 172 -5.13 0.95 -5.59
C THR A 172 -6.03 -0.21 -5.18
N GLU A 173 -5.46 -1.27 -4.60
CA GLU A 173 -6.13 -2.50 -4.24
C GLU A 173 -6.45 -2.54 -2.74
N SER A 174 -7.22 -3.56 -2.33
CA SER A 174 -7.68 -3.71 -0.94
C SER A 174 -6.67 -4.46 -0.05
N MET A 175 -5.37 -4.46 -0.38
CA MET A 175 -4.40 -5.33 0.29
C MET A 175 -4.25 -5.00 1.77
N MET A 176 -4.15 -3.72 2.15
CA MET A 176 -4.05 -3.35 3.56
C MET A 176 -5.31 -3.71 4.36
N HIS A 177 -6.48 -3.55 3.74
CA HIS A 177 -7.75 -3.91 4.36
C HIS A 177 -7.85 -5.39 4.73
N ILE A 178 -7.22 -6.27 3.94
CA ILE A 178 -7.07 -7.69 4.27
C ILE A 178 -6.23 -7.90 5.51
N LEU A 179 -5.06 -7.26 5.55
CA LEU A 179 -4.10 -7.45 6.63
C LEU A 179 -4.67 -6.92 7.96
N ASP A 180 -5.42 -5.82 7.91
CA ASP A 180 -6.12 -5.28 9.06
C ASP A 180 -7.28 -6.17 9.50
N ALA A 181 -8.07 -6.67 8.56
CA ALA A 181 -9.18 -7.58 8.86
C ALA A 181 -8.70 -8.86 9.54
N ALA A 182 -7.58 -9.43 9.08
CA ALA A 182 -6.95 -10.60 9.67
C ALA A 182 -6.38 -10.36 11.08
N ALA A 183 -6.18 -9.10 11.46
CA ALA A 183 -5.70 -8.72 12.79
C ALA A 183 -6.83 -8.38 13.77
N GLN A 184 -8.08 -8.20 13.31
CA GLN A 184 -9.21 -7.79 14.13
C GLN A 184 -9.84 -8.97 14.87
N HIS A 185 -9.98 -8.84 16.20
CA HIS A 185 -10.70 -9.79 17.06
C HIS A 185 -11.49 -9.07 18.16
N PRO A 186 -12.83 -9.24 18.25
CA PRO A 186 -13.68 -9.90 17.27
C PRO A 186 -13.67 -9.13 15.95
N PHE A 187 -13.89 -9.87 14.88
CA PHE A 187 -13.92 -9.35 13.54
C PHE A 187 -15.20 -8.50 13.32
N THR A 188 -15.04 -7.23 12.91
CA THR A 188 -16.16 -6.27 12.75
C THR A 188 -16.35 -5.78 11.31
N GLY A 189 -15.62 -6.36 10.35
CA GLY A 189 -15.72 -6.02 8.93
C GLY A 189 -16.83 -6.78 8.20
N GLY A 190 -17.37 -6.21 7.12
CA GLY A 190 -18.36 -6.88 6.25
C GLY A 190 -17.77 -7.96 5.34
N TYR A 191 -16.84 -8.79 5.83
CA TYR A 191 -16.29 -9.89 5.03
C TYR A 191 -17.09 -11.17 5.30
N ALA A 192 -17.79 -11.65 4.28
CA ALA A 192 -18.75 -12.75 4.40
C ALA A 192 -18.14 -14.11 4.74
N ASN A 193 -16.82 -14.29 4.57
CA ASN A 193 -16.14 -15.56 4.81
C ASN A 193 -14.78 -15.37 5.49
N TYR A 194 -14.78 -15.47 6.83
CA TYR A 194 -13.58 -15.35 7.66
C TYR A 194 -12.54 -16.43 7.35
N ASN A 195 -12.95 -17.66 7.04
CA ASN A 195 -12.01 -18.74 6.69
C ASN A 195 -11.28 -18.41 5.40
N LYS A 196 -12.01 -17.95 4.36
CA LYS A 196 -11.38 -17.49 3.10
C LYS A 196 -10.42 -16.31 3.34
N LEU A 197 -10.78 -15.38 4.22
CA LEU A 197 -9.88 -14.30 4.63
C LEU A 197 -8.57 -14.84 5.20
N MET A 198 -8.64 -15.77 6.16
CA MET A 198 -7.47 -16.25 6.90
C MET A 198 -6.63 -17.27 6.13
N ASP A 199 -7.26 -18.16 5.36
CA ASP A 199 -6.61 -19.28 4.70
C ASP A 199 -6.06 -18.93 3.31
N GLU A 200 -6.67 -17.94 2.64
CA GLU A 200 -6.32 -17.57 1.26
C GLU A 200 -5.83 -16.11 1.17
N LEU A 201 -6.69 -15.15 1.54
CA LEU A 201 -6.44 -13.75 1.19
C LEU A 201 -5.33 -13.10 2.02
N ALA A 202 -5.33 -13.30 3.34
CA ALA A 202 -4.34 -12.70 4.25
C ALA A 202 -2.91 -13.23 4.02
N PRO A 203 -2.68 -14.53 3.80
CA PRO A 203 -1.37 -15.03 3.40
C PRO A 203 -0.87 -14.44 2.07
N HIS A 204 -1.75 -14.28 1.07
CA HIS A 204 -1.39 -13.66 -0.21
C HIS A 204 -1.06 -12.17 -0.07
N ALA A 205 -1.86 -11.42 0.68
CA ALA A 205 -1.57 -10.01 0.98
C ALA A 205 -0.24 -9.86 1.72
N ALA A 206 0.05 -10.75 2.67
CA ALA A 206 1.32 -10.74 3.39
C ALA A 206 2.50 -10.99 2.45
N ARG A 207 2.41 -11.93 1.51
CA ARG A 207 3.48 -12.19 0.52
C ARG A 207 3.80 -10.97 -0.33
N GLN A 208 2.78 -10.32 -0.88
CA GLN A 208 3.00 -9.11 -1.68
C GLN A 208 3.56 -7.97 -0.84
N MET A 209 3.08 -7.78 0.38
CA MET A 209 3.62 -6.78 1.30
C MET A 209 5.07 -7.07 1.71
N ILE A 210 5.42 -8.34 1.95
CA ILE A 210 6.80 -8.76 2.23
C ILE A 210 7.70 -8.38 1.05
N ASN A 211 7.27 -8.62 -0.19
CA ASN A 211 8.06 -8.19 -1.35
C ASN A 211 8.26 -6.68 -1.38
N ILE A 212 7.22 -5.88 -1.10
CA ILE A 212 7.31 -4.42 -1.06
C ILE A 212 8.30 -3.97 0.01
N ILE A 213 8.25 -4.56 1.21
CA ILE A 213 9.18 -4.25 2.30
C ILE A 213 10.62 -4.62 1.92
N VAL A 214 10.83 -5.83 1.41
CA VAL A 214 12.16 -6.29 1.00
C VAL A 214 12.71 -5.42 -0.13
N TYR A 215 11.88 -5.07 -1.11
CA TYR A 215 12.23 -4.13 -2.18
C TYR A 215 12.69 -2.79 -1.60
N ALA A 216 11.89 -2.17 -0.72
CA ALA A 216 12.22 -0.90 -0.08
C ALA A 216 13.57 -0.96 0.68
N MET A 217 13.84 -2.07 1.36
CA MET A 217 15.05 -2.27 2.15
C MET A 217 16.31 -2.52 1.32
N THR A 218 16.18 -3.06 0.11
CA THR A 218 17.31 -3.49 -0.73
C THR A 218 17.60 -2.53 -1.89
N HIS A 219 16.62 -1.73 -2.31
CA HIS A 219 16.75 -0.82 -3.45
C HIS A 219 16.85 0.66 -3.00
N GLY A 220 16.61 0.96 -1.72
CA GLY A 220 16.78 2.29 -1.14
C GLY A 220 18.17 2.54 -0.56
N SER A 221 18.41 3.78 -0.11
CA SER A 221 19.69 4.20 0.49
C SER A 221 19.61 4.52 2.00
N ILE A 222 18.47 4.23 2.64
CA ILE A 222 18.18 4.51 4.07
C ILE A 222 18.35 3.25 4.95
N SER A 223 18.76 2.13 4.37
CA SER A 223 18.76 0.82 5.03
C SER A 223 20.16 0.20 5.06
N ASP A 224 20.58 -0.30 6.22
CA ASP A 224 21.78 -1.14 6.35
C ASP A 224 21.62 -2.50 5.62
N TYR A 225 20.41 -2.81 5.16
CA TYR A 225 20.05 -4.05 4.46
C TYR A 225 20.20 -3.97 2.94
N SER A 226 20.93 -3.00 2.39
CA SER A 226 21.22 -2.93 0.94
C SER A 226 21.92 -4.18 0.41
N HIS A 227 22.66 -4.90 1.27
CA HIS A 227 23.31 -6.17 0.98
C HIS A 227 22.52 -7.40 1.44
N TYR A 228 21.29 -7.22 1.92
CA TYR A 228 20.45 -8.33 2.34
C TYR A 228 20.14 -9.24 1.16
N VAL A 229 20.49 -10.53 1.30
CA VAL A 229 20.11 -11.57 0.35
C VAL A 229 18.86 -12.26 0.91
N PRO A 230 17.71 -12.18 0.22
CA PRO A 230 16.48 -12.87 0.61
C PRO A 230 16.68 -14.37 0.83
N THR A 231 16.66 -14.81 2.08
CA THR A 231 16.61 -16.23 2.42
C THR A 231 15.27 -16.58 3.04
N LYS A 232 14.62 -17.58 2.48
CA LYS A 232 13.39 -18.20 3.01
C LYS A 232 13.68 -18.95 4.31
N THR A 233 12.82 -18.80 5.32
CA THR A 233 12.86 -19.67 6.51
C THR A 233 12.37 -21.08 6.15
N ALA A 234 12.75 -22.11 6.91
CA ALA A 234 12.34 -23.49 6.64
C ALA A 234 10.80 -23.64 6.56
N ASP A 235 10.05 -22.82 7.30
CA ASP A 235 8.57 -22.81 7.30
C ASP A 235 7.96 -22.10 6.07
N SER A 236 8.77 -21.43 5.24
CA SER A 236 8.30 -20.70 4.05
C SER A 236 8.39 -21.51 2.74
N SER A 237 8.80 -22.79 2.82
CA SER A 237 8.84 -23.72 1.69
C SER A 237 7.46 -24.29 1.31
N GLU A 238 6.45 -24.12 2.15
CA GLU A 238 5.07 -24.44 1.75
C GLU A 238 4.64 -23.46 0.65
N ALA A 239 4.46 -24.00 -0.54
CA ALA A 239 3.77 -23.32 -1.61
C ALA A 239 2.30 -23.07 -1.17
N LEU A 240 2.04 -21.99 -0.44
CA LEU A 240 0.67 -21.50 -0.26
C LEU A 240 0.04 -21.36 -1.65
N PRO A 241 -1.27 -21.69 -1.79
CA PRO A 241 -1.99 -21.82 -3.04
C PRO A 241 -1.74 -20.70 -4.05
N THR A 242 -1.96 -20.98 -5.33
CA THR A 242 -1.85 -19.98 -6.38
C THR A 242 -2.82 -18.84 -6.09
N ALA A 243 -2.32 -17.60 -6.11
CA ALA A 243 -3.15 -16.43 -5.84
C ALA A 243 -4.38 -16.39 -6.77
N PRO A 244 -5.52 -15.83 -6.31
CA PRO A 244 -6.72 -15.73 -7.15
C PRO A 244 -6.40 -15.03 -8.48
N ASN A 245 -6.62 -15.74 -9.59
CA ASN A 245 -6.33 -15.27 -10.94
C ASN A 245 -7.12 -14.00 -11.30
N SER A 246 -6.52 -13.15 -12.13
CA SER A 246 -6.98 -11.86 -12.63
C SER A 246 -8.15 -11.89 -13.62
N THR A 247 -8.88 -13.01 -13.76
CA THR A 247 -10.03 -13.08 -14.66
C THR A 247 -11.23 -12.35 -14.06
N MET A 248 -11.42 -11.08 -14.44
CA MET A 248 -12.74 -10.46 -14.39
C MET A 248 -13.71 -11.32 -15.20
N SER A 249 -14.68 -11.95 -14.53
CA SER A 249 -15.83 -12.54 -15.19
C SER A 249 -16.58 -11.42 -15.90
N LYS A 250 -16.38 -11.29 -17.22
CA LYS A 250 -17.34 -10.61 -18.10
C LYS A 250 -18.59 -11.47 -18.16
N THR A 251 -19.47 -11.31 -17.20
CA THR A 251 -20.85 -11.79 -17.29
C THR A 251 -21.76 -10.61 -17.02
N ALA A 252 -22.03 -9.84 -18.08
CA ALA A 252 -23.25 -9.05 -18.17
C ALA A 252 -24.42 -10.02 -18.42
N PRO A 253 -25.56 -9.92 -17.72
CA PRO A 253 -26.78 -10.47 -18.24
C PRO A 253 -27.32 -9.47 -19.28
N VAL A 254 -27.21 -9.86 -20.56
CA VAL A 254 -28.16 -9.41 -21.57
C VAL A 254 -29.44 -10.19 -21.31
N GLY A 255 -30.51 -9.51 -20.91
CA GLY A 255 -31.79 -10.13 -20.62
C GLY A 255 -32.94 -9.16 -20.85
N ARG A 256 -33.36 -9.08 -22.12
CA ARG A 256 -34.65 -8.67 -22.71
C ARG A 256 -35.52 -7.64 -22.01
#